data_AF-A0A7S1NNF7-F1
#
_entry.id   AF-A0A7S1NNF7-F1
#
_cell.length_a   1.000
_cell.length_b   1.000
_cell.length_c   1.000
_cell.angle_alpha   90.00
_cell.angle_beta   90.00
_cell.angle_gamma   90.00
#
_symmetry.space_group_name_H-M   'P 1'
#
loop_
_entity.id
_entity.type
_entity.pdbx_description
1 polymer ?
#
loop_
_entity_poly.entity_id
_entity_poly.type
_entity_poly.pdbx_seq_one_letter_code
_entity_poly.pdbx_strand_id
1 'polypeptide(L)'
;RHPQVKEAGERALQKINSLPSRTPTAQDLQELCSSAEIWQALILACESKSPKLISVSMGALQWLLARAVVPQESLRSILACVTHIAADKENLTSHDESLQLKLLQVVLALCTNPNYVIPSPFLASALGMCCLLHGSKSINAQKTSVAAVTQLTSQIFDRLGGAGAAGPGSAPPPGGPT
;
A
#
# COMPACT_ATOMS: atom_id res chain seq x y z
N ARG A 1 -11.68 23.06 -6.82
CA ARG A 1 -11.53 22.93 -8.29
C ARG A 1 -10.12 22.42 -8.54
N HIS A 2 -9.96 21.15 -8.92
CA HIS A 2 -8.64 20.49 -9.06
C HIS A 2 -8.41 20.11 -10.53
N PRO A 3 -7.97 21.06 -11.38
CA PRO A 3 -7.83 20.80 -12.83
C PRO A 3 -6.83 19.68 -13.14
N GLN A 4 -5.75 19.58 -12.37
CA GLN A 4 -4.75 18.52 -12.52
C GLN A 4 -5.31 17.13 -12.21
N VAL A 5 -6.11 16.99 -11.14
CA VAL A 5 -6.78 15.72 -10.80
C VAL A 5 -7.76 15.32 -11.89
N LYS A 6 -8.49 16.29 -12.45
CA LYS A 6 -9.43 16.03 -13.53
C LYS A 6 -8.71 15.51 -14.78
N GLU A 7 -7.65 16.20 -15.22
CA GLU A 7 -6.88 15.81 -16.40
C GLU A 7 -6.18 14.46 -16.23
N ALA A 8 -5.62 14.19 -15.04
CA ALA A 8 -5.06 12.87 -14.73
C ALA A 8 -6.14 11.78 -14.70
N GLY A 9 -7.31 12.08 -14.13
CA GLY A 9 -8.46 11.18 -14.13
C GLY A 9 -8.98 10.86 -15.53
N GLU A 10 -9.03 11.84 -16.44
CA GLU A 10 -9.40 11.63 -17.84
C GLU A 10 -8.39 10.74 -18.58
N ARG A 11 -7.09 10.95 -18.35
CA ARG A 11 -6.03 10.08 -18.90
C ARG A 11 -6.13 8.65 -18.38
N ALA A 12 -6.33 8.48 -17.07
CA ALA A 12 -6.55 7.16 -16.46
C ALA A 12 -7.79 6.46 -17.04
N LEU A 13 -8.88 7.21 -17.22
CA LEU A 13 -10.12 6.68 -17.80
C LEU A 13 -9.95 6.28 -19.27
N GLN A 14 -9.21 7.05 -20.06
CA GLN A 14 -8.87 6.66 -21.44
C GLN A 14 -8.11 5.34 -21.48
N LYS A 15 -7.17 5.12 -20.53
CA LYS A 15 -6.45 3.86 -20.43
C LYS A 15 -7.37 2.70 -20.07
N ILE A 16 -8.25 2.88 -19.09
CA ILE A 16 -9.26 1.86 -18.71
C ILE A 16 -10.18 1.53 -19.89
N ASN A 17 -10.61 2.54 -20.66
CA ASN A 17 -11.47 2.35 -21.83
C ASN A 17 -10.75 1.73 -23.04
N SER A 18 -9.41 1.79 -23.07
CA SER A 18 -8.62 1.13 -24.12
C SER A 18 -8.49 -0.38 -23.93
N LEU A 19 -8.92 -0.91 -22.76
CA LEU A 19 -8.93 -2.34 -22.52
C LEU A 19 -9.91 -3.06 -23.46
N PRO A 20 -9.55 -4.24 -23.98
CA PRO A 20 -10.35 -4.97 -24.95
C PRO A 20 -11.66 -5.52 -24.35
N SER A 21 -11.72 -5.69 -23.03
CA SER A 21 -12.83 -6.31 -22.32
C SER A 21 -13.44 -5.39 -21.27
N ARG A 22 -14.78 -5.30 -21.25
CA ARG A 22 -15.53 -4.54 -20.23
C ARG A 22 -15.42 -5.15 -18.83
N THR A 23 -15.08 -6.43 -18.75
CA THR A 23 -14.70 -7.13 -17.52
C THR A 23 -13.19 -7.37 -17.54
N PRO A 24 -12.40 -6.57 -16.81
CA PRO A 24 -10.95 -6.70 -16.86
C PRO A 24 -10.50 -8.00 -16.17
N THR A 25 -9.69 -8.77 -16.88
CA THR A 25 -8.99 -9.95 -16.37
C THR A 25 -7.84 -9.54 -15.44
N ALA A 26 -7.22 -10.51 -14.75
CA ALA A 26 -6.06 -10.20 -13.92
C ALA A 26 -4.90 -9.59 -14.73
N GLN A 27 -4.70 -10.04 -15.99
CA GLN A 27 -3.69 -9.49 -16.90
C GLN A 27 -3.99 -8.05 -17.30
N ASP A 28 -5.25 -7.74 -17.64
CA ASP A 28 -5.67 -6.36 -17.97
C ASP A 28 -5.40 -5.40 -16.81
N LEU A 29 -5.68 -5.86 -15.58
CA LEU A 29 -5.44 -5.04 -14.38
C LEU A 29 -3.97 -4.88 -14.06
N GLN A 30 -3.16 -5.90 -14.32
CA GLN A 30 -1.72 -5.80 -14.15
C GLN A 30 -1.14 -4.80 -15.15
N GLU A 31 -1.59 -4.81 -16.42
CA GLU A 31 -1.20 -3.82 -17.43
C GLU A 31 -1.60 -2.40 -17.02
N LEU A 32 -2.83 -2.20 -16.54
CA LEU A 32 -3.26 -0.92 -15.98
C LEU A 32 -2.38 -0.50 -14.79
N CYS A 33 -2.03 -1.43 -13.91
CA CYS A 33 -1.15 -1.16 -12.79
C CYS A 33 0.30 -0.89 -13.20
N SER A 34 0.75 -1.26 -14.41
CA SER A 34 2.05 -0.84 -14.95
C SER A 34 2.00 0.55 -15.59
N SER A 35 0.81 1.10 -15.86
CA SER A 35 0.63 2.44 -16.44
C SER A 35 0.80 3.53 -15.39
N ALA A 36 1.72 4.46 -15.63
CA ALA A 36 2.00 5.58 -14.72
C ALA A 36 0.80 6.53 -14.55
N GLU A 37 -0.05 6.64 -15.57
CA GLU A 37 -1.22 7.51 -15.63
C GLU A 37 -2.27 7.15 -14.56
N ILE A 38 -2.45 5.85 -14.30
CA ILE A 38 -3.35 5.37 -13.24
C ILE A 38 -2.84 5.83 -11.87
N TRP A 39 -1.55 5.64 -11.61
CA TRP A 39 -0.93 6.05 -10.35
C TRP A 39 -0.90 7.56 -10.18
N GLN A 40 -0.62 8.30 -11.25
CA GLN A 40 -0.62 9.75 -11.22
C GLN A 40 -1.99 10.31 -10.85
N ALA A 41 -3.07 9.75 -11.42
CA ALA A 41 -4.44 10.15 -11.05
C ALA A 41 -4.75 9.86 -9.58
N LEU A 42 -4.35 8.69 -9.08
CA LEU A 42 -4.55 8.30 -7.67
C LEU A 42 -3.77 9.20 -6.73
N ILE A 43 -2.48 9.45 -6.99
CA ILE A 43 -1.60 10.29 -6.16
C ILE A 43 -2.16 11.71 -6.09
N LEU A 44 -2.49 12.31 -7.24
CA LEU A 44 -3.06 13.66 -7.28
C LEU A 44 -4.40 13.74 -6.53
N ALA A 45 -5.24 12.72 -6.63
CA ALA A 45 -6.49 12.64 -5.88
C ALA A 45 -6.26 12.51 -4.36
N CYS A 46 -5.21 11.78 -3.94
CA CYS A 46 -4.77 11.73 -2.55
C CYS A 46 -4.23 13.08 -2.06
N GLU A 47 -3.50 13.80 -2.89
CA GLU A 47 -2.96 15.14 -2.59
C GLU A 47 -4.01 16.24 -2.59
N SER A 48 -5.15 16.03 -3.25
CA SER A 48 -6.17 17.08 -3.45
C SER A 48 -6.88 17.51 -2.15
N LYS A 49 -6.60 16.87 -1.01
CA LYS A 49 -7.25 17.10 0.30
C LYS A 49 -8.78 17.06 0.25
N SER A 50 -9.35 16.40 -0.75
CA SER A 50 -10.80 16.30 -0.91
C SER A 50 -11.25 14.94 -0.41
N PRO A 51 -12.05 14.85 0.67
CA PRO A 51 -12.41 13.56 1.27
C PRO A 51 -13.12 12.63 0.28
N LYS A 52 -13.90 13.20 -0.66
CA LYS A 52 -14.54 12.44 -1.74
C LYS A 52 -13.53 11.79 -2.68
N LEU A 53 -12.50 12.54 -3.11
CA LEU A 53 -11.48 12.02 -4.02
C LEU A 53 -10.58 11.01 -3.31
N ILE A 54 -10.16 11.31 -2.08
CA ILE A 54 -9.39 10.40 -1.23
C ILE A 54 -10.13 9.07 -1.02
N SER A 55 -11.42 9.11 -0.71
CA SER A 55 -12.23 7.90 -0.48
C SER A 55 -12.34 7.02 -1.73
N VAL A 56 -12.49 7.64 -2.91
CA VAL A 56 -12.49 6.93 -4.20
C VAL A 56 -11.12 6.32 -4.48
N SER A 57 -10.03 7.09 -4.33
CA SER A 57 -8.67 6.57 -4.53
C SER A 57 -8.36 5.42 -3.58
N MET A 58 -8.74 5.55 -2.30
CA MET A 58 -8.53 4.50 -1.31
C MET A 58 -9.32 3.23 -1.65
N GLY A 59 -10.56 3.36 -2.13
CA GLY A 59 -11.35 2.24 -2.61
C GLY A 59 -10.68 1.52 -3.79
N ALA A 60 -10.15 2.27 -4.74
CA ALA A 60 -9.42 1.71 -5.88
C ALA A 60 -8.14 0.96 -5.44
N LEU A 61 -7.34 1.56 -4.54
CA LEU A 61 -6.15 0.92 -3.98
C LEU A 61 -6.47 -0.41 -3.29
N GLN A 62 -7.51 -0.40 -2.45
CA GLN A 62 -7.92 -1.58 -1.70
C GLN A 62 -8.40 -2.70 -2.64
N TRP A 63 -9.16 -2.35 -3.69
CA TRP A 63 -9.62 -3.28 -4.70
C TRP A 63 -8.47 -3.89 -5.51
N LEU A 64 -7.48 -3.08 -5.91
CA LEU A 64 -6.28 -3.55 -6.61
C LEU A 64 -5.44 -4.49 -5.73
N LEU A 65 -5.21 -4.12 -4.47
CA LEU A 65 -4.46 -4.93 -3.52
C LEU A 65 -5.15 -6.26 -3.21
N ALA A 66 -6.47 -6.26 -3.04
CA ALA A 66 -7.25 -7.46 -2.78
C ALA A 66 -7.18 -8.48 -3.93
N ARG A 67 -6.94 -8.03 -5.16
CA ARG A 67 -6.81 -8.89 -6.34
C ARG A 67 -5.37 -9.36 -6.59
N ALA A 68 -4.40 -8.89 -5.81
CA ALA A 68 -2.97 -9.22 -5.95
C ALA A 68 -2.41 -9.02 -7.37
N VAL A 69 -2.98 -8.08 -8.13
CA VAL A 69 -2.58 -7.74 -9.52
C VAL A 69 -1.53 -6.63 -9.59
N VAL A 70 -1.16 -6.06 -8.44
CA VAL A 70 -0.23 -4.93 -8.38
C VAL A 70 1.21 -5.44 -8.50
N PRO A 71 1.97 -5.00 -9.52
CA PRO A 71 3.37 -5.35 -9.64
C PRO A 71 4.23 -4.58 -8.63
N GLN A 72 5.39 -5.14 -8.28
CA GLN A 72 6.29 -4.53 -7.30
C GLN A 72 6.80 -3.14 -7.70
N GLU A 73 6.88 -2.84 -9.00
CA GLU A 73 7.24 -1.51 -9.52
C GLU A 73 6.27 -0.42 -9.04
N SER A 74 4.99 -0.76 -8.93
CA SER A 74 3.90 0.15 -8.57
C SER A 74 3.72 0.31 -7.07
N LEU A 75 4.43 -0.50 -6.29
CA LEU A 75 4.44 -0.42 -4.84
C LEU A 75 4.80 0.99 -4.37
N ARG A 76 5.83 1.62 -4.96
CA ARG A 76 6.23 2.99 -4.58
C ARG A 76 5.10 3.99 -4.72
N SER A 77 4.30 3.87 -5.78
CA SER A 77 3.14 4.72 -6.02
C SER A 77 2.04 4.52 -4.96
N ILE A 78 1.78 3.26 -4.56
CA ILE A 78 0.84 2.97 -3.48
C ILE A 78 1.33 3.56 -2.16
N LEU A 79 2.60 3.34 -1.83
CA LEU A 79 3.21 3.88 -0.62
C LEU A 79 3.13 5.40 -0.61
N ALA A 80 3.35 6.06 -1.75
CA ALA A 80 3.17 7.50 -1.89
C ALA A 80 1.72 7.91 -1.60
N CYS A 81 0.72 7.28 -2.22
CA CYS A 81 -0.70 7.56 -1.95
C CYS A 81 -1.05 7.46 -0.47
N VAL A 82 -0.67 6.34 0.17
CA VAL A 82 -0.91 6.10 1.60
C VAL A 82 -0.23 7.16 2.45
N THR A 83 1.01 7.51 2.12
CA THR A 83 1.78 8.54 2.84
C THR A 83 1.17 9.92 2.68
N HIS A 84 0.68 10.30 1.49
CA HIS A 84 0.01 11.58 1.26
C HIS A 84 -1.28 11.70 2.07
N ILE A 85 -2.08 10.63 2.13
CA ILE A 85 -3.31 10.62 2.93
C ILE A 85 -2.98 10.76 4.42
N ALA A 86 -1.95 10.06 4.87
CA ALA A 86 -1.52 10.05 6.26
C ALA A 86 -0.77 11.31 6.71
N ALA A 87 -0.11 12.00 5.79
CA ALA A 87 0.55 13.26 6.07
C ALA A 87 -0.45 14.32 6.57
N ASP A 88 -1.71 14.23 6.10
CA ASP A 88 -2.78 15.08 6.57
C ASP A 88 -3.47 14.47 7.79
N LYS A 89 -3.16 15.00 8.97
CA LYS A 89 -3.77 14.54 10.24
C LYS A 89 -5.28 14.62 10.22
N GLU A 90 -5.87 15.55 9.47
CA GLU A 90 -7.33 15.67 9.40
C GLU A 90 -7.94 14.39 8.83
N ASN A 91 -7.31 13.75 7.83
CA ASN A 91 -7.78 12.45 7.30
C ASN A 91 -7.74 11.34 8.37
N LEU A 92 -6.73 11.37 9.24
CA LEU A 92 -6.54 10.40 10.32
C LEU A 92 -7.45 10.67 11.53
N THR A 93 -7.86 11.91 11.76
CA THR A 93 -8.72 12.32 12.88
C THR A 93 -10.16 12.64 12.46
N SER A 94 -10.46 12.52 11.16
CA SER A 94 -11.77 12.75 10.58
C SER A 94 -12.83 11.84 11.22
N HIS A 95 -14.09 12.27 11.17
CA HIS A 95 -15.23 11.42 11.52
C HIS A 95 -15.47 10.26 10.54
N ASP A 96 -14.70 10.18 9.44
CA ASP A 96 -14.80 9.10 8.46
C ASP A 96 -14.05 7.86 8.92
N GLU A 97 -14.71 7.10 9.79
CA GLU A 97 -14.23 5.82 10.33
C GLU A 97 -13.89 4.81 9.21
N SER A 98 -14.59 4.91 8.07
CA SER A 98 -14.34 4.08 6.90
C SER A 98 -12.97 4.33 6.28
N LEU A 99 -12.55 5.59 6.13
CA LEU A 99 -11.22 5.94 5.60
C LEU A 99 -10.12 5.45 6.54
N GLN A 100 -10.27 5.66 7.86
CA GLN A 100 -9.33 5.20 8.87
C GLN A 100 -9.08 3.70 8.79
N LEU A 101 -10.16 2.91 8.73
CA LEU A 101 -10.08 1.46 8.60
C LEU A 101 -9.47 1.03 7.27
N LYS A 102 -9.88 1.64 6.15
CA LYS A 102 -9.31 1.32 4.83
C LYS A 102 -7.82 1.60 4.78
N LEU A 103 -7.36 2.72 5.35
CA LEU A 103 -5.94 3.07 5.42
C LEU A 103 -5.15 2.01 6.19
N LEU A 104 -5.65 1.61 7.38
CA LEU A 104 -5.06 0.53 8.18
C LEU A 104 -5.00 -0.79 7.42
N GLN A 105 -6.09 -1.18 6.75
CA GLN A 105 -6.17 -2.42 5.99
C GLN A 105 -5.19 -2.42 4.81
N VAL A 106 -5.06 -1.31 4.09
CA VAL A 106 -4.09 -1.16 2.99
C VAL A 106 -2.66 -1.23 3.51
N VAL A 107 -2.34 -0.50 4.57
CA VAL A 107 -1.01 -0.54 5.22
C VAL A 107 -0.68 -1.95 5.67
N LEU A 108 -1.62 -2.63 6.33
CA LEU A 108 -1.42 -3.99 6.82
C LEU A 108 -1.20 -4.95 5.65
N ALA A 109 -2.07 -4.93 4.64
CA ALA A 109 -1.96 -5.78 3.45
C ALA A 109 -0.62 -5.60 2.73
N LEU A 110 -0.11 -4.37 2.64
CA LEU A 110 1.19 -4.08 2.04
C LEU A 110 2.35 -4.66 2.86
N CYS A 111 2.29 -4.54 4.19
CA CYS A 111 3.38 -4.96 5.06
C CYS A 111 3.37 -6.46 5.35
N THR A 112 2.21 -7.11 5.27
CA THR A 112 2.07 -8.55 5.56
C THR A 112 2.21 -9.41 4.33
N ASN A 113 2.12 -8.82 3.13
CA ASN A 113 2.30 -9.55 1.90
C ASN A 113 3.79 -9.79 1.64
N PRO A 114 4.25 -11.06 1.62
CA PRO A 114 5.67 -11.37 1.47
C PRO A 114 6.24 -10.99 0.10
N ASN A 115 5.38 -10.76 -0.90
CA ASN A 115 5.80 -10.36 -2.24
C ASN A 115 6.24 -8.89 -2.33
N TYR A 116 5.91 -8.06 -1.32
CA TYR A 116 6.30 -6.65 -1.31
C TYR A 116 7.51 -6.40 -0.41
N VAL A 117 8.54 -5.80 -1.00
CA VAL A 117 9.72 -5.32 -0.28
C VAL A 117 9.46 -3.88 0.16
N ILE A 118 8.95 -3.72 1.38
CA ILE A 118 8.61 -2.41 1.95
C ILE A 118 9.85 -1.76 2.55
N PRO A 119 10.18 -0.51 2.21
CA PRO A 119 11.30 0.21 2.82
C PRO A 119 11.09 0.44 4.33
N SER A 120 12.15 0.27 5.13
CA SER A 120 12.17 0.59 6.56
C SER A 120 11.59 1.96 6.95
N PRO A 121 11.87 3.08 6.24
CA PRO A 121 11.26 4.37 6.59
C PRO A 121 9.74 4.38 6.42
N PHE A 122 9.19 3.61 5.47
CA PHE A 122 7.75 3.47 5.33
C PHE A 122 7.16 2.66 6.49
N LEU A 123 7.82 1.60 6.93
CA LEU A 123 7.37 0.80 8.08
C LEU A 123 7.29 1.66 9.36
N ALA A 124 8.28 2.53 9.59
CA ALA A 124 8.25 3.49 10.70
C ALA A 124 7.09 4.49 10.58
N SER A 125 6.87 5.02 9.36
CA SER A 125 5.72 5.91 9.09
C SER A 125 4.38 5.19 9.32
N ALA A 126 4.26 3.96 8.85
CA ALA A 126 3.10 3.10 9.05
C ALA A 126 2.81 2.80 10.52
N LEU A 127 3.86 2.52 11.31
CA LEU A 127 3.72 2.37 12.75
C LEU A 127 3.20 3.66 13.40
N GLY A 128 3.79 4.80 13.02
CA GLY A 128 3.34 6.12 13.48
C GLY A 128 1.87 6.40 13.14
N MET A 129 1.44 6.07 11.93
CA MET A 129 0.03 6.16 11.53
C MET A 129 -0.87 5.30 12.41
N CYS A 130 -0.51 4.04 12.66
CA CYS A 130 -1.30 3.14 13.50
C CYS A 130 -1.40 3.68 14.92
N CYS A 131 -0.31 4.22 15.49
CA CYS A 131 -0.34 4.88 16.80
C CYS A 131 -1.25 6.11 16.82
N LEU A 132 -1.26 6.93 15.77
CA LEU A 132 -2.18 8.08 15.67
C LEU A 132 -3.64 7.63 15.59
N LEU A 133 -3.93 6.59 14.80
CA LEU A 133 -5.26 6.00 14.65
C LEU A 133 -5.75 5.31 15.93
N HIS A 134 -4.83 4.82 16.77
CA HIS A 134 -5.17 4.34 18.10
C HIS A 134 -5.73 5.44 19.01
N GLY A 135 -5.40 6.71 18.76
CA GLY A 135 -6.02 7.85 19.42
C GLY A 135 -7.35 8.30 18.82
N SER A 136 -7.84 7.63 17.77
CA SER A 136 -9.10 8.00 17.11
C SER A 136 -10.33 7.66 17.96
N LYS A 137 -11.45 8.34 17.68
CA LYS A 137 -12.73 8.11 18.39
C LYS A 137 -13.40 6.78 18.00
N SER A 138 -12.90 6.09 16.98
CA SER A 138 -13.47 4.82 16.50
C SER A 138 -12.87 3.63 17.26
N ILE A 139 -13.72 2.89 17.95
CA ILE A 139 -13.32 1.63 18.62
C ILE A 139 -12.79 0.61 17.60
N ASN A 140 -13.34 0.56 16.38
CA ASN A 140 -12.89 -0.39 15.35
C ASN A 140 -11.51 -0.02 14.82
N ALA A 141 -11.27 1.26 14.55
CA ALA A 141 -9.96 1.75 14.14
C ALA A 141 -8.92 1.57 15.25
N GLN A 142 -9.31 1.77 16.51
CA GLN A 142 -8.47 1.47 17.68
C GLN A 142 -8.09 -0.02 17.78
N LYS A 143 -9.06 -0.93 17.69
CA LYS A 143 -8.78 -2.38 17.73
C LYS A 143 -7.90 -2.81 16.55
N THR A 144 -8.22 -2.33 15.36
CA THR A 144 -7.47 -2.66 14.14
C THR A 144 -6.05 -2.09 14.20
N SER A 145 -5.87 -0.88 14.72
CA SER A 145 -4.53 -0.28 14.87
C SER A 145 -3.65 -1.03 15.86
N VAL A 146 -4.19 -1.52 16.99
CA VAL A 146 -3.41 -2.37 17.91
C VAL A 146 -2.95 -3.63 17.19
N ALA A 147 -3.86 -4.33 16.51
CA ALA A 147 -3.53 -5.53 15.74
C ALA A 147 -2.46 -5.22 14.67
N ALA A 148 -2.61 -4.11 13.95
CA ALA A 148 -1.65 -3.67 12.93
C ALA A 148 -0.28 -3.34 13.53
N VAL A 149 -0.20 -2.64 14.67
CA VAL A 149 1.08 -2.34 15.35
C VAL A 149 1.79 -3.63 15.73
N THR A 150 1.09 -4.57 16.36
CA THR A 150 1.68 -5.87 16.74
C THR A 150 2.19 -6.61 15.51
N GLN A 151 1.39 -6.64 14.45
CA GLN A 151 1.73 -7.37 13.22
C GLN A 151 2.88 -6.70 12.46
N LEU A 152 2.91 -5.37 12.35
CA LEU A 152 4.01 -4.61 11.77
C LEU A 152 5.31 -4.80 12.56
N THR A 153 5.22 -4.77 13.89
CA THR A 153 6.37 -4.97 14.77
C THR A 153 6.94 -6.37 14.57
N SER A 154 6.09 -7.41 14.61
CA SER A 154 6.51 -8.79 14.32
C SER A 154 7.15 -8.94 12.93
N GLN A 155 6.59 -8.28 11.90
CA GLN A 155 7.19 -8.29 10.56
C GLN A 155 8.57 -7.62 10.53
N ILE A 156 8.74 -6.46 11.18
CA ILE A 156 10.04 -5.77 11.26
C ILE A 156 11.06 -6.69 11.96
N PHE A 157 10.68 -7.32 13.08
CA PHE A 157 11.55 -8.24 13.80
C PHE A 157 11.90 -9.49 12.99
N ASP A 158 10.94 -10.09 12.28
CA ASP A 158 11.17 -11.24 11.40
C ASP A 158 12.17 -10.90 10.28
N ARG A 159 12.03 -9.72 9.67
CA ARG A 159 12.96 -9.22 8.64
C ARG A 159 14.37 -8.99 9.20
N LEU A 160 14.50 -8.54 10.45
CA LEU A 160 15.79 -8.36 11.13
C LEU A 160 16.41 -9.71 11.54
N GLY A 161 15.60 -10.67 11.98
CA GLY A 161 16.04 -12.01 12.38
C GLY A 161 16.47 -12.90 11.20
N GLY A 162 15.77 -12.80 10.07
CA GLY A 162 16.09 -13.55 8.84
C GLY A 162 17.40 -13.11 8.18
N ALA A 163 17.80 -11.84 8.35
CA ALA A 163 19.07 -11.32 7.82
C ALA A 163 20.32 -11.87 8.55
N GLY A 164 20.15 -12.54 9.70
CA GLY A 164 21.24 -13.14 10.49
C GLY A 164 21.58 -14.60 10.15
N ALA A 165 20.84 -15.25 9.24
CA ALA A 165 20.95 -16.70 8.99
C ALA A 165 21.57 -17.09 7.64
N ALA A 166 22.27 -16.18 6.95
CA ALA A 166 23.03 -16.46 5.75
C ALA A 166 24.53 -16.17 5.97
N GLY A 167 25.18 -16.99 6.79
CA GLY A 167 26.64 -17.11 6.83
C GLY A 167 27.15 -18.01 5.71
N PRO A 168 28.32 -17.73 5.09
CA PRO A 168 28.78 -18.38 3.86
C PRO A 168 29.49 -19.72 4.11
N GLY A 169 29.18 -20.72 3.27
CA GLY A 169 30.12 -21.80 2.90
C GLY A 169 30.37 -22.92 3.91
N SER A 170 29.52 -23.95 3.92
CA SER A 170 29.98 -25.31 4.22
C SER A 170 30.48 -25.97 2.93
N ALA A 171 31.79 -25.91 2.73
CA ALA A 171 32.48 -26.64 1.67
C ALA A 171 32.24 -28.16 1.81
N PRO A 172 32.07 -28.91 0.71
CA PRO A 172 32.06 -30.37 0.76
C PRO A 172 33.47 -30.88 1.10
N PRO A 173 33.61 -31.90 1.96
CA PRO A 173 34.92 -32.51 2.20
C PRO A 173 35.43 -33.19 0.91
N PRO A 174 36.72 -33.04 0.55
CA PRO A 174 37.28 -33.73 -0.59
C PRO A 174 37.36 -35.22 -0.28
N GLY A 175 36.92 -36.04 -1.24
CA GLY A 175 37.20 -37.47 -1.24
C GLY A 175 38.71 -37.72 -1.22
N GLY A 176 39.17 -38.54 -0.28
CA GLY A 176 40.46 -39.18 -0.36
C GLY A 176 40.28 -40.59 -0.94
N PRO A 177 40.93 -40.94 -2.08
CA PRO A 177 41.06 -42.31 -2.49
C PRO A 177 42.30 -42.95 -1.84
N THR A 178 42.13 -44.23 -1.48
CA THR A 178 43.15 -45.31 -1.31
C THR A 178 44.38 -45.05 -0.46
#